data_AF-A0A957YAS9-F1
#
_entry.id   AF-A0A957YAS9-F1
#
_cell.length_a   1.000
_cell.length_b   1.000
_cell.length_c   1.000
_cell.angle_alpha   90.00
_cell.angle_beta   90.00
_cell.angle_gamma   90.00
#
_symmetry.space_group_name_H-M   'P 1'
#
loop_
_entity.id
_entity.type
_entity.pdbx_description
1 polymer ?
#
loop_
_entity_poly.entity_id
_entity_poly.type
_entity_poly.pdbx_seq_one_letter_code
_entity_poly.pdbx_strand_id
1 'polypeptide(L)'
;MFFNKLIPLIRFNKFFEVQGKKGQSLVEIAISMPILIFLLIGVFEVGSALRSYLVLVNINREITRFAVRPGYLDFSTEDTIKESYGSVFRWVGDANAGNWDASKIKNSGQLDLDFGDDGSSTLIVSHVVVDTGKPCEDINDPECNNCDDFLDPSHPTFYKDDIIVHPDKGGMEYQAESFGPSETSTGDRSSKINYDVLAAELAQQNNKFNCEIIKRGGVPSSNNVIVTEMYHDQPQLFGFPLISNPFTDPVPLYTHTVMRLIGASRSTGSVNFSNINAIGPLCLAYPLTSPQSVIDSSSIGSKIDILGGAGPSDWGWLTWNPSEDDENYLNDELAYYQISGNDYTNPNEPDDHSLSVGDYVTSMNGTINSNDTRDLMTGLVGRDIIIPIWDDTSPNGFIQLDNPNKPPPKVGAYLISSFVKVRITFEDDIQITPNKKIFATYLGVADECMP
;
A
#
# COMPACT_ATOMS: atom_id res chain seq x y z
N MET A 1 -19.41 42.95 17.91
CA MET A 1 -20.41 43.86 18.54
C MET A 1 -21.66 43.09 19.02
N PHE A 2 -21.53 41.90 19.64
CA PHE A 2 -22.71 41.08 20.00
C PHE A 2 -22.49 40.08 21.17
N PHE A 3 -21.63 40.38 22.15
CA PHE A 3 -21.46 39.53 23.34
C PHE A 3 -21.19 40.37 24.60
N ASN A 4 -22.16 41.22 25.00
CA ASN A 4 -22.00 42.03 26.23
C ASN A 4 -23.28 42.21 27.07
N LYS A 5 -24.26 41.33 26.91
CA LYS A 5 -25.49 41.34 27.73
C LYS A 5 -26.04 39.94 27.90
N LEU A 6 -25.51 39.14 28.84
CA LEU A 6 -26.25 38.04 29.50
C LEU A 6 -25.37 37.29 30.52
N ILE A 7 -24.92 37.98 31.58
CA ILE A 7 -24.62 37.32 32.85
C ILE A 7 -25.08 38.26 33.97
N PRO A 8 -26.24 38.04 34.62
CA PRO A 8 -26.46 38.65 35.91
C PRO A 8 -25.49 37.98 36.88
N LEU A 9 -24.65 38.79 37.52
CA LEU A 9 -23.91 38.40 38.71
C LEU A 9 -24.86 37.69 39.68
N ILE A 10 -24.71 36.37 39.82
CA ILE A 10 -25.26 35.63 40.94
C ILE A 10 -24.43 36.05 42.16
N ARG A 11 -24.88 37.12 42.84
CA ARG A 11 -24.41 37.47 44.18
C ARG A 11 -24.92 36.40 45.15
N PHE A 12 -24.09 35.39 45.42
CA PHE A 12 -24.28 34.41 46.49
C PHE A 12 -23.99 34.99 47.90
N ASN A 13 -24.29 36.27 48.14
CA ASN A 13 -24.08 36.90 49.46
C ASN A 13 -25.43 37.11 50.14
N LYS A 14 -25.70 36.28 51.17
CA LYS A 14 -26.79 36.32 52.17
C LYS A 14 -27.94 35.32 52.02
N PHE A 15 -27.68 34.00 52.03
CA PHE A 15 -28.79 33.05 52.23
C PHE A 15 -28.65 31.98 53.32
N PHE A 16 -27.59 31.94 54.13
CA PHE A 16 -27.56 31.01 55.27
C PHE A 16 -26.93 31.63 56.53
N GLU A 17 -27.70 32.46 57.25
CA GLU A 17 -27.48 32.65 58.68
C GLU A 17 -28.47 31.74 59.42
N VAL A 18 -28.14 30.44 59.48
CA VAL A 18 -28.91 29.43 60.22
C VAL A 18 -28.48 29.48 61.68
N GLN A 19 -29.23 30.22 62.50
CA GLN A 19 -29.09 30.14 63.96
C GLN A 19 -29.68 28.83 64.47
N GLY A 20 -28.86 27.78 64.44
CA GLY A 20 -29.18 26.47 65.01
C GLY A 20 -28.12 25.45 64.66
N LYS A 21 -27.17 25.20 65.58
CA LYS A 21 -26.01 24.28 65.42
C LYS A 21 -26.36 22.80 65.11
N LYS A 22 -27.63 22.45 64.90
CA LYS A 22 -28.12 21.06 64.71
C LYS A 22 -28.51 20.67 63.28
N GLY A 23 -28.26 21.52 62.26
CA GLY A 23 -28.59 21.19 60.85
C GLY A 23 -27.48 21.44 59.82
N GLN A 24 -26.39 22.10 60.20
CA GLN A 24 -25.34 22.52 59.27
C GLN A 24 -24.62 21.34 58.59
N SER A 25 -24.30 20.28 59.35
CA SER A 25 -23.65 19.09 58.79
C SER A 25 -24.50 18.37 57.74
N LEU A 26 -25.84 18.44 57.85
CA LEU A 26 -26.75 17.83 56.89
C LEU A 26 -26.75 18.62 55.56
N VAL A 27 -26.66 19.94 55.64
CA VAL A 27 -26.54 20.82 54.45
C VAL A 27 -25.18 20.64 53.76
N GLU A 28 -24.09 20.52 54.52
CA GLU A 28 -22.76 20.29 53.96
C GLU A 28 -22.68 18.95 53.21
N ILE A 29 -23.23 17.87 53.80
CA ILE A 29 -23.30 16.56 53.14
C ILE A 29 -24.20 16.59 51.90
N ALA A 30 -25.35 17.28 51.96
CA ALA A 30 -26.26 17.38 50.83
C ALA A 30 -25.63 18.07 49.60
N ILE A 31 -24.67 18.98 49.82
CA ILE A 31 -23.94 19.67 48.74
C ILE A 31 -22.71 18.87 48.30
N SER A 32 -21.96 18.27 49.24
CA SER A 32 -20.74 17.53 48.89
C SER A 32 -21.01 16.17 48.26
N MET A 33 -22.10 15.49 48.64
CA MET A 33 -22.40 14.14 48.17
C MET A 33 -22.63 14.07 46.64
N PRO A 34 -23.42 14.94 46.00
CA PRO A 34 -23.56 14.93 44.54
C PRO A 34 -22.25 15.19 43.81
N ILE A 35 -21.39 16.07 44.34
CA ILE A 35 -20.07 16.36 43.77
C ILE A 35 -19.16 15.13 43.86
N LEU A 36 -19.17 14.43 45.00
CA LEU A 36 -18.37 13.23 45.21
C LEU A 36 -18.86 12.07 44.33
N ILE A 37 -20.17 11.90 44.19
CA ILE A 37 -20.76 10.92 43.25
C ILE A 37 -20.36 11.27 41.81
N PHE A 38 -20.47 12.53 41.40
CA PHE A 38 -20.07 12.97 40.07
C PHE A 38 -18.60 12.65 39.77
N LEU A 39 -17.71 12.95 40.74
CA LEU A 39 -16.29 12.62 40.63
C LEU A 39 -16.07 11.11 40.52
N LEU A 40 -16.76 10.32 41.34
CA LEU A 40 -16.64 8.87 41.35
C LEU A 40 -17.09 8.26 40.02
N ILE A 41 -18.23 8.69 39.46
CA ILE A 41 -18.70 8.24 38.14
C ILE A 41 -17.68 8.63 37.06
N GLY A 42 -17.14 9.86 37.10
CA GLY A 42 -16.11 10.29 36.15
C GLY A 42 -14.84 9.42 36.21
N VAL A 43 -14.41 9.01 37.40
CA VAL A 43 -13.29 8.08 37.57
C VAL A 43 -13.60 6.70 36.98
N PHE A 44 -14.83 6.19 37.15
CA PHE A 44 -15.23 4.92 36.55
C PHE A 44 -15.29 4.99 35.02
N GLU A 45 -15.83 6.05 34.43
CA GLU A 45 -15.88 6.24 32.97
C GLU A 45 -14.46 6.29 32.37
N VAL A 46 -13.58 7.11 32.94
CA VAL A 46 -12.19 7.20 32.49
C VAL A 46 -11.46 5.88 32.69
N GLY A 47 -11.70 5.18 33.80
CA GLY A 47 -11.13 3.85 34.06
C GLY A 47 -11.58 2.80 33.04
N SER A 48 -12.86 2.82 32.65
CA SER A 48 -13.42 1.95 31.61
C SER A 48 -12.79 2.24 30.24
N ALA A 49 -12.77 3.52 29.83
CA ALA A 49 -12.17 3.93 28.56
C ALA A 49 -10.67 3.61 28.50
N LEU A 50 -9.93 3.83 29.59
CA LEU A 50 -8.51 3.50 29.67
C LEU A 50 -8.27 1.99 29.56
N ARG A 51 -9.10 1.16 30.21
CA ARG A 51 -9.02 -0.30 30.08
C ARG A 51 -9.22 -0.71 28.63
N SER A 52 -10.26 -0.21 27.96
CA SER A 52 -10.53 -0.54 26.56
C SER A 52 -9.40 -0.08 25.64
N TYR A 53 -8.85 1.12 25.87
CA TYR A 53 -7.69 1.61 25.13
C TYR A 53 -6.46 0.70 25.32
N LEU A 54 -6.16 0.27 26.53
CA LEU A 54 -5.02 -0.63 26.79
C LEU A 54 -5.19 -2.00 26.13
N VAL A 55 -6.40 -2.54 26.15
CA VAL A 55 -6.73 -3.77 25.43
C VAL A 55 -6.58 -3.55 23.93
N LEU A 56 -7.12 -2.47 23.38
CA LEU A 56 -7.00 -2.14 21.95
C LEU A 56 -5.54 -2.03 21.51
N VAL A 57 -4.69 -1.33 22.27
CA VAL A 57 -3.24 -1.22 22.00
C VAL A 57 -2.56 -2.59 22.04
N ASN A 58 -2.90 -3.42 23.02
CA ASN A 58 -2.32 -4.75 23.14
C ASN A 58 -2.73 -5.64 21.97
N ILE A 59 -4.01 -5.65 21.61
CA ILE A 59 -4.54 -6.36 20.45
C ILE A 59 -3.80 -5.90 19.20
N ASN A 60 -3.79 -4.60 18.94
CA ASN A 60 -3.16 -4.03 17.75
C ASN A 60 -1.70 -4.48 17.60
N ARG A 61 -0.92 -4.40 18.69
CA ARG A 61 0.49 -4.84 18.69
C ARG A 61 0.64 -6.34 18.42
N GLU A 62 -0.25 -7.14 18.97
CA GLU A 62 -0.26 -8.58 18.79
C GLU A 62 -0.65 -8.98 17.35
N ILE A 63 -1.60 -8.27 16.74
CA ILE A 63 -1.98 -8.42 15.32
C ILE A 63 -0.77 -8.13 14.44
N THR A 64 -0.13 -6.97 14.60
CA THR A 64 1.04 -6.62 13.78
C THR A 64 2.13 -7.66 13.96
N ARG A 65 2.39 -8.10 15.20
CA ARG A 65 3.41 -9.12 15.51
C ARG A 65 3.10 -10.46 14.84
N PHE A 66 1.84 -10.83 14.70
CA PHE A 66 1.44 -12.03 13.99
C PHE A 66 1.58 -11.86 12.48
N ALA A 67 1.08 -10.74 11.95
CA ALA A 67 1.13 -10.40 10.53
C ALA A 67 2.56 -10.33 9.96
N VAL A 68 3.52 -9.85 10.75
CA VAL A 68 4.93 -9.79 10.31
C VAL A 68 5.67 -11.12 10.32
N ARG A 69 5.04 -12.22 10.73
CA ARG A 69 5.68 -13.54 10.73
C ARG A 69 5.75 -14.09 9.30
N PRO A 70 6.88 -14.74 8.94
CA PRO A 70 7.02 -15.31 7.60
C PRO A 70 5.99 -16.42 7.38
N GLY A 71 5.35 -16.41 6.21
CA GLY A 71 4.35 -17.40 5.79
C GLY A 71 2.90 -17.15 6.24
N TYR A 72 2.61 -16.02 6.89
CA TYR A 72 1.23 -15.63 7.24
C TYR A 72 0.65 -14.59 6.30
N LEU A 73 1.49 -13.68 5.80
CA LEU A 73 1.15 -12.80 4.70
C LEU A 73 1.87 -13.33 3.47
N ASP A 74 1.09 -13.77 2.50
CA ASP A 74 1.57 -14.12 1.19
C ASP A 74 1.10 -13.07 0.20
N PHE A 75 2.07 -12.37 -0.39
CA PHE A 75 1.83 -11.40 -1.44
C PHE A 75 2.14 -12.02 -2.79
N SER A 76 1.56 -13.18 -3.09
CA SER A 76 1.74 -13.90 -4.35
C SER A 76 0.61 -13.71 -5.36
N THR A 77 -0.58 -13.24 -4.98
CA THR A 77 -1.68 -12.80 -5.85
C THR A 77 -2.56 -11.86 -5.05
N GLU A 78 -3.33 -10.99 -5.69
CA GLU A 78 -4.33 -10.17 -4.99
C GLU A 78 -5.28 -11.03 -4.15
N ASP A 79 -5.76 -12.13 -4.71
CA ASP A 79 -6.64 -13.08 -4.01
C ASP A 79 -5.95 -13.72 -2.80
N THR A 80 -4.68 -14.14 -2.95
CA THR A 80 -3.91 -14.74 -1.86
C THR A 80 -3.65 -13.72 -0.75
N ILE A 81 -3.45 -12.44 -1.10
CA ILE A 81 -3.28 -11.35 -0.12
C ILE A 81 -4.55 -11.15 0.69
N LYS A 82 -5.71 -11.09 0.03
CA LYS A 82 -7.01 -10.97 0.70
C LYS A 82 -7.27 -12.15 1.64
N GLU A 83 -6.96 -13.38 1.19
CA GLU A 83 -7.04 -14.57 2.03
C GLU A 83 -6.09 -14.51 3.24
N SER A 84 -4.86 -14.05 3.00
CA SER A 84 -3.83 -13.90 4.02
C SER A 84 -4.22 -12.87 5.08
N TYR A 85 -4.74 -11.72 4.69
CA TYR A 85 -5.30 -10.74 5.63
C TYR A 85 -6.48 -11.33 6.42
N GLY A 86 -7.33 -12.12 5.76
CA GLY A 86 -8.38 -12.88 6.44
C GLY A 86 -7.85 -13.86 7.49
N SER A 87 -6.67 -14.44 7.29
CA SER A 87 -6.01 -15.31 8.28
C SER A 87 -5.50 -14.52 9.49
N VAL A 88 -4.92 -13.34 9.28
CA VAL A 88 -4.50 -12.41 10.33
C VAL A 88 -5.72 -11.96 11.14
N PHE A 89 -6.81 -11.63 10.45
CA PHE A 89 -8.08 -11.28 11.08
C PHE A 89 -8.64 -12.41 11.97
N ARG A 90 -8.65 -13.65 11.48
CA ARG A 90 -9.11 -14.83 12.26
C ARG A 90 -8.27 -15.04 13.51
N TRP A 91 -6.95 -14.85 13.42
CA TRP A 91 -6.06 -14.97 14.58
C TRP A 91 -6.41 -13.97 15.68
N VAL A 92 -6.81 -12.74 15.34
CA VAL A 92 -7.29 -11.74 16.31
C VAL A 92 -8.43 -12.30 17.13
N GLY A 93 -9.33 -13.02 16.47
CA GLY A 93 -10.49 -13.60 17.11
C GLY A 93 -10.16 -14.74 18.05
N ASP A 94 -9.32 -15.67 17.59
CA ASP A 94 -8.90 -16.81 18.40
C ASP A 94 -8.02 -16.40 19.60
N ALA A 95 -7.21 -15.34 19.44
CA ALA A 95 -6.31 -14.85 20.48
C ALA A 95 -7.04 -14.06 21.59
N ASN A 96 -8.17 -13.42 21.28
CA ASN A 96 -8.86 -12.51 22.22
C ASN A 96 -10.20 -13.05 22.76
N ALA A 97 -10.86 -13.98 22.07
CA ALA A 97 -12.16 -14.50 22.50
C ALA A 97 -12.11 -16.03 22.62
N GLY A 98 -12.21 -16.55 23.85
CA GLY A 98 -12.34 -18.00 24.09
C GLY A 98 -13.63 -18.64 23.55
N ASN A 99 -14.39 -17.95 22.71
CA ASN A 99 -15.62 -18.45 22.09
C ASN A 99 -16.01 -17.59 20.85
N TRP A 100 -15.15 -17.55 19.85
CA TRP A 100 -15.40 -16.82 18.60
C TRP A 100 -16.42 -17.57 17.71
N ASP A 101 -17.57 -16.95 17.41
CA ASP A 101 -18.53 -17.48 16.45
C ASP A 101 -18.21 -16.98 15.04
N ALA A 102 -17.51 -17.82 14.27
CA ALA A 102 -17.14 -17.53 12.88
C ALA A 102 -18.34 -17.24 11.96
N SER A 103 -19.57 -17.60 12.36
CA SER A 103 -20.78 -17.30 11.59
C SER A 103 -21.21 -15.83 11.64
N LYS A 104 -20.81 -15.07 12.67
CA LYS A 104 -21.08 -13.62 12.76
C LYS A 104 -20.23 -12.81 11.77
N ILE A 105 -18.96 -13.19 11.56
CA ILE A 105 -18.05 -12.46 10.64
C ILE A 105 -18.63 -12.39 9.22
N LYS A 106 -19.14 -13.51 8.70
CA LYS A 106 -19.62 -13.60 7.31
C LYS A 106 -20.78 -12.67 7.00
N ASN A 107 -21.52 -12.22 8.02
CA ASN A 107 -22.75 -11.46 7.82
C ASN A 107 -22.69 -10.03 8.37
N SER A 108 -21.78 -9.70 9.30
CA SER A 108 -21.70 -8.34 9.88
C SER A 108 -20.37 -7.62 9.66
N GLY A 109 -19.28 -8.33 9.30
CA GLY A 109 -17.94 -7.74 9.19
C GLY A 109 -17.40 -7.15 10.52
N GLN A 110 -18.13 -7.28 11.63
CA GLN A 110 -17.84 -6.59 12.87
C GLN A 110 -16.85 -7.39 13.72
N LEU A 111 -15.81 -6.71 14.21
CA LEU A 111 -14.89 -7.23 15.22
C LEU A 111 -15.60 -7.29 16.58
N ASP A 112 -16.03 -8.49 16.97
CA ASP A 112 -16.57 -8.81 18.29
C ASP A 112 -15.40 -8.94 19.28
N LEU A 113 -14.85 -7.79 19.65
CA LEU A 113 -13.85 -7.69 20.70
C LEU A 113 -14.60 -7.67 22.04
N ASP A 114 -14.16 -8.46 23.02
CA ASP A 114 -14.79 -8.62 24.35
C ASP A 114 -14.69 -7.34 25.21
N PHE A 115 -15.28 -6.26 24.72
CA PHE A 115 -15.45 -4.96 25.36
C PHE A 115 -16.85 -4.80 25.97
N GLY A 116 -17.72 -5.80 25.82
CA GLY A 116 -19.16 -5.71 26.08
C GLY A 116 -19.94 -5.43 24.78
N ASP A 117 -21.14 -6.01 24.68
CA ASP A 117 -21.92 -6.30 23.45
C ASP A 117 -22.27 -5.14 22.47
N ASP A 118 -21.77 -3.90 22.64
CA ASP A 118 -22.32 -2.73 21.93
C ASP A 118 -21.31 -1.89 21.11
N GLY A 119 -20.02 -2.25 21.10
CA GLY A 119 -18.98 -1.46 20.42
C GLY A 119 -18.77 -1.83 18.94
N SER A 120 -18.69 -0.83 18.06
CA SER A 120 -18.23 -1.04 16.67
C SER A 120 -16.70 -0.93 16.61
N SER A 121 -16.05 -1.92 16.00
CA SER A 121 -14.59 -1.94 15.87
C SER A 121 -14.19 -2.18 14.42
N THR A 122 -13.19 -1.44 13.95
CA THR A 122 -12.63 -1.55 12.60
C THR A 122 -11.13 -1.80 12.71
N LEU A 123 -10.61 -2.76 11.95
CA LEU A 123 -9.19 -3.07 11.80
C LEU A 123 -8.79 -2.79 10.37
N ILE A 124 -7.73 -2.02 10.17
CA ILE A 124 -7.08 -1.86 8.87
C ILE A 124 -5.71 -2.49 8.96
N VAL A 125 -5.39 -3.39 8.03
CA VAL A 125 -4.06 -3.95 7.87
C VAL A 125 -3.52 -3.46 6.55
N SER A 126 -2.37 -2.78 6.57
CA SER A 126 -1.71 -2.30 5.37
C SER A 126 -0.25 -2.70 5.32
N HIS A 127 0.26 -2.85 4.10
CA HIS A 127 1.62 -3.21 3.79
C HIS A 127 2.28 -2.07 3.02
N VAL A 128 3.47 -1.67 3.47
CA VAL A 128 4.30 -0.68 2.78
C VAL A 128 5.65 -1.32 2.50
N VAL A 129 6.03 -1.33 1.23
CA VAL A 129 7.27 -1.91 0.72
C VAL A 129 8.14 -0.78 0.23
N VAL A 130 9.35 -0.71 0.76
CA VAL A 130 10.35 0.23 0.27
C VAL A 130 11.65 -0.52 0.04
N ASP A 131 11.94 -0.80 -1.21
CA ASP A 131 13.25 -1.28 -1.63
C ASP A 131 13.97 -0.16 -2.37
N THR A 132 15.13 0.22 -1.84
CA THR A 132 15.94 1.29 -2.43
C THR A 132 17.20 0.75 -3.10
N GLY A 133 17.25 -0.57 -3.29
CA GLY A 133 18.29 -1.24 -4.06
C GLY A 133 19.69 -0.83 -3.64
N LYS A 134 20.47 -0.38 -4.63
CA LYS A 134 21.80 0.18 -4.39
C LYS A 134 21.72 1.70 -4.38
N PRO A 135 21.98 2.37 -3.24
CA PRO A 135 21.98 3.83 -3.20
C PRO A 135 23.09 4.47 -4.07
N CYS A 136 24.03 3.66 -4.59
CA CYS A 136 25.11 4.08 -5.47
C CYS A 136 25.58 2.96 -6.41
N GLU A 137 25.94 3.32 -7.64
CA GLU A 137 26.45 2.37 -8.65
C GLU A 137 27.88 1.92 -8.34
N ASP A 138 28.76 2.85 -7.93
CA ASP A 138 30.12 2.57 -7.47
C ASP A 138 30.32 3.02 -6.02
N ILE A 139 30.51 2.05 -5.13
CA ILE A 139 30.78 2.32 -3.72
C ILE A 139 32.12 3.05 -3.49
N ASN A 140 33.02 3.01 -4.48
CA ASN A 140 34.30 3.71 -4.41
C ASN A 140 34.18 5.18 -4.84
N ASP A 141 33.02 5.61 -5.34
CA ASP A 141 32.77 7.01 -5.65
C ASP A 141 32.92 7.85 -4.36
N PRO A 142 33.76 8.90 -4.37
CA PRO A 142 33.90 9.83 -3.25
C PRO A 142 32.57 10.36 -2.71
N GLU A 143 31.58 10.57 -3.58
CA GLU A 143 30.24 11.05 -3.23
C GLU A 143 29.41 9.99 -2.49
N CYS A 144 29.78 8.72 -2.60
CA CYS A 144 29.11 7.60 -1.93
C CYS A 144 29.76 7.22 -0.59
N ASN A 145 30.84 7.93 -0.21
CA ASN A 145 31.56 7.67 1.04
C ASN A 145 30.85 8.18 2.29
N ASN A 146 29.86 9.06 2.17
CA ASN A 146 29.09 9.54 3.30
C ASN A 146 27.64 9.00 3.28
N CYS A 147 27.31 8.08 4.18
CA CYS A 147 25.95 7.52 4.23
C CYS A 147 24.89 8.50 4.76
N ASP A 148 25.31 9.62 5.36
CA ASP A 148 24.38 10.63 5.88
C ASP A 148 23.83 11.56 4.78
N ASP A 149 24.46 11.59 3.59
CA ASP A 149 24.03 12.43 2.47
C ASP A 149 22.84 11.81 1.70
N PHE A 150 22.51 10.53 1.95
CA PHE A 150 21.36 9.84 1.34
C PHE A 150 20.01 10.16 2.01
N LEU A 151 19.94 11.23 2.81
CA LEU A 151 18.69 11.78 3.33
C LEU A 151 18.05 12.79 2.36
N ASP A 152 18.78 13.21 1.32
CA ASP A 152 18.30 14.13 0.29
C ASP A 152 17.89 13.37 -0.99
N PRO A 153 16.59 13.24 -1.30
CA PRO A 153 16.11 12.60 -2.53
C PRO A 153 16.56 13.33 -3.81
N SER A 154 17.04 14.57 -3.70
CA SER A 154 17.53 15.35 -4.84
C SER A 154 19.01 15.11 -5.16
N HIS A 155 19.70 14.26 -4.40
CA HIS A 155 21.11 13.98 -4.63
C HIS A 155 21.32 13.27 -5.98
N PRO A 156 22.25 13.73 -6.83
CA PRO A 156 22.42 13.21 -8.19
C PRO A 156 22.95 11.77 -8.27
N THR A 157 23.58 11.26 -7.20
CA THR A 157 24.04 9.86 -7.12
C THR A 157 22.94 8.89 -6.71
N PHE A 158 21.75 9.39 -6.38
CA PHE A 158 20.62 8.57 -5.99
C PHE A 158 20.11 7.80 -7.21
N TYR A 159 20.42 6.50 -7.25
CA TYR A 159 19.97 5.65 -8.33
C TYR A 159 18.45 5.47 -8.19
N LYS A 160 17.72 5.67 -9.28
CA LYS A 160 16.25 5.67 -9.30
C LYS A 160 15.67 4.25 -9.41
N ASP A 161 16.35 3.25 -8.85
CA ASP A 161 15.87 1.86 -8.76
C ASP A 161 14.96 1.63 -7.53
N ASP A 162 14.56 2.70 -6.84
CA ASP A 162 13.63 2.65 -5.73
C ASP A 162 12.26 2.05 -6.14
N ILE A 163 11.95 0.90 -5.57
CA ILE A 163 10.62 0.30 -5.57
C ILE A 163 9.92 0.76 -4.29
N ILE A 164 8.98 1.67 -4.45
CA ILE A 164 8.13 2.15 -3.37
C ILE A 164 6.70 1.69 -3.67
N VAL A 165 6.14 0.90 -2.77
CA VAL A 165 4.80 0.34 -2.90
C VAL A 165 4.03 0.60 -1.61
N HIS A 166 2.84 1.20 -1.76
CA HIS A 166 1.92 1.43 -0.66
C HIS A 166 0.48 1.64 -1.15
N PRO A 167 -0.54 1.54 -0.27
CA PRO A 167 -1.95 1.57 -0.67
C PRO A 167 -2.41 2.84 -1.42
N ASP A 168 -1.84 4.00 -1.12
CA ASP A 168 -2.20 5.25 -1.81
C ASP A 168 -1.63 5.36 -3.25
N LYS A 169 -0.80 4.40 -3.71
CA LYS A 169 -0.37 4.36 -5.12
C LYS A 169 -1.44 3.68 -5.97
N GLY A 170 -1.72 4.24 -7.15
CA GLY A 170 -2.69 3.67 -8.08
C GLY A 170 -2.36 2.21 -8.41
N GLY A 171 -3.38 1.35 -8.31
CA GLY A 171 -3.27 -0.08 -8.52
C GLY A 171 -2.80 -0.86 -7.29
N MET A 172 -2.28 -0.20 -6.25
CA MET A 172 -1.75 -0.86 -5.06
C MET A 172 -2.75 -0.92 -3.90
N GLU A 173 -4.03 -0.69 -4.16
CA GLU A 173 -5.07 -0.56 -3.14
C GLU A 173 -5.21 -1.85 -2.32
N TYR A 174 -4.98 -3.02 -2.92
CA TYR A 174 -4.99 -4.33 -2.24
C TYR A 174 -3.86 -4.50 -1.21
N GLN A 175 -2.90 -3.59 -1.15
CA GLN A 175 -1.93 -3.57 -0.06
C GLN A 175 -2.54 -3.13 1.26
N ALA A 176 -3.79 -2.66 1.28
CA ALA A 176 -4.56 -2.46 2.50
C ALA A 176 -5.88 -3.22 2.45
N GLU A 177 -6.25 -3.82 3.58
CA GLU A 177 -7.56 -4.44 3.78
C GLU A 177 -8.19 -3.91 5.07
N SER A 178 -9.48 -3.58 5.01
CA SER A 178 -10.24 -3.07 6.14
C SER A 178 -11.33 -4.07 6.55
N PHE A 179 -11.34 -4.42 7.83
CA PHE A 179 -12.33 -5.29 8.45
C PHE A 179 -13.16 -4.49 9.45
N GLY A 180 -14.46 -4.41 9.24
CA GLY A 180 -15.36 -3.61 10.08
C GLY A 180 -16.19 -2.62 9.28
N PRO A 181 -17.01 -1.81 9.96
CA PRO A 181 -17.72 -0.71 9.32
C PRO A 181 -16.71 0.36 8.83
N SER A 182 -16.90 0.83 7.60
CA SER A 182 -16.14 1.95 7.04
C SER A 182 -16.55 3.30 7.61
N GLU A 183 -17.78 3.40 8.13
CA GLU A 183 -18.31 4.60 8.77
C GLU A 183 -19.09 4.24 10.03
N THR A 184 -19.04 5.12 11.02
CA THR A 184 -19.72 4.96 12.30
C THR A 184 -20.38 6.28 12.71
N SER A 185 -21.14 6.29 13.81
CA SER A 185 -21.71 7.53 14.36
C SER A 185 -20.64 8.56 14.77
N THR A 186 -19.39 8.14 14.95
CA THR A 186 -18.26 9.02 15.30
C THR A 186 -17.40 9.43 14.11
N GLY A 187 -17.76 9.00 12.90
CA GLY A 187 -17.14 9.42 11.64
C GLY A 187 -16.60 8.28 10.79
N ASP A 188 -15.87 8.67 9.76
CA ASP A 188 -15.17 7.81 8.81
C ASP A 188 -14.04 7.01 9.48
N ARG A 189 -13.87 5.77 9.03
CA ARG A 189 -12.87 4.79 9.47
C ARG A 189 -11.82 4.52 8.40
N SER A 190 -11.58 5.48 7.51
CA SER A 190 -10.42 5.48 6.62
C SER A 190 -9.09 5.48 7.39
N SER A 191 -8.02 5.07 6.71
CA SER A 191 -6.67 5.10 7.27
C SER A 191 -6.29 6.54 7.67
N LYS A 192 -5.69 6.70 8.85
CA LYS A 192 -5.13 8.00 9.29
C LYS A 192 -3.67 8.16 8.90
N ILE A 193 -3.08 7.10 8.34
CA ILE A 193 -1.69 7.09 7.91
C ILE A 193 -1.61 7.73 6.52
N ASN A 194 -0.73 8.72 6.38
CA ASN A 194 -0.35 9.21 5.07
C ASN A 194 0.76 8.29 4.55
N TYR A 195 0.43 7.43 3.59
CA TYR A 195 1.37 6.41 3.14
C TYR A 195 2.52 6.99 2.32
N ASP A 196 2.32 8.07 1.57
CA ASP A 196 3.40 8.76 0.87
C ASP A 196 4.47 9.30 1.84
N VAL A 197 4.04 9.93 2.93
CA VAL A 197 4.97 10.45 3.96
C VAL A 197 5.69 9.31 4.66
N LEU A 198 4.97 8.27 5.06
CA LEU A 198 5.56 7.09 5.70
C LEU A 198 6.57 6.41 4.76
N ALA A 199 6.22 6.21 3.49
CA ALA A 199 7.09 5.60 2.50
C ALA A 199 8.35 6.43 2.23
N ALA A 200 8.22 7.76 2.16
CA ALA A 200 9.37 8.66 2.03
C ALA A 200 10.34 8.57 3.22
N GLU A 201 9.80 8.53 4.45
CA GLU A 201 10.61 8.32 5.66
C GLU A 201 11.30 6.96 5.66
N LEU A 202 10.58 5.89 5.27
CA LEU A 202 11.13 4.54 5.18
C LEU A 202 12.20 4.43 4.09
N ALA A 203 12.06 5.15 2.97
CA ALA A 203 13.04 5.20 1.88
C ALA A 203 14.35 5.83 2.34
N GLN A 204 14.29 6.98 3.03
CA GLN A 204 15.48 7.62 3.60
C GLN A 204 16.18 6.71 4.61
N GLN A 205 15.41 6.06 5.48
CA GLN A 205 15.96 5.10 6.45
C GLN A 205 16.59 3.88 5.77
N ASN A 206 15.93 3.35 4.73
CA ASN A 206 16.42 2.18 3.99
C ASN A 206 17.70 2.49 3.23
N ASN A 207 17.79 3.66 2.60
CA ASN A 207 18.99 4.10 1.89
C ASN A 207 20.20 4.24 2.79
N LYS A 208 20.02 4.91 3.94
CA LYS A 208 21.08 4.99 4.95
C LYS A 208 21.52 3.59 5.40
N PHE A 209 20.56 2.71 5.67
CA PHE A 209 20.83 1.33 6.08
C PHE A 209 21.59 0.53 5.01
N ASN A 210 21.14 0.59 3.75
CA ASN A 210 21.77 -0.12 2.63
C ASN A 210 23.17 0.41 2.34
N CYS A 211 23.38 1.72 2.37
CA CYS A 211 24.72 2.30 2.25
C CYS A 211 25.68 1.76 3.33
N GLU A 212 25.23 1.71 4.59
CA GLU A 212 26.05 1.18 5.69
C GLU A 212 26.34 -0.32 5.52
N ILE A 213 25.38 -1.09 5.01
CA ILE A 213 25.54 -2.53 4.77
C ILE A 213 26.53 -2.80 3.64
N ILE A 214 26.41 -2.13 2.50
CA ILE A 214 27.29 -2.38 1.35
C ILE A 214 28.74 -2.03 1.70
N LYS A 215 28.97 -0.96 2.50
CA LYS A 215 30.32 -0.62 3.01
C LYS A 215 30.95 -1.71 3.86
N ARG A 216 30.14 -2.55 4.48
CA ARG A 216 30.60 -3.72 5.26
C ARG A 216 30.68 -4.99 4.41
N GLY A 217 30.47 -4.89 3.09
CA GLY A 217 30.42 -6.02 2.17
C GLY A 217 29.13 -6.86 2.30
N GLY A 218 28.06 -6.29 2.86
CA GLY A 218 26.77 -6.96 2.94
C GLY A 218 25.88 -6.70 1.71
N VAL A 219 24.76 -7.42 1.66
CA VAL A 219 23.76 -7.31 0.58
C VAL A 219 22.66 -6.33 1.01
N PRO A 220 22.25 -5.37 0.15
CA PRO A 220 21.11 -4.49 0.43
C PRO A 220 19.86 -5.26 0.85
N SER A 221 19.01 -4.59 1.61
CA SER A 221 17.73 -5.14 2.06
C SER A 221 16.61 -4.17 1.72
N SER A 222 15.43 -4.71 1.44
CA SER A 222 14.20 -3.96 1.44
C SER A 222 13.71 -3.68 2.87
N ASN A 223 12.99 -2.57 3.03
CA ASN A 223 12.31 -2.17 4.25
C ASN A 223 10.80 -2.33 4.06
N ASN A 224 10.30 -3.51 4.45
CA ASN A 224 8.88 -3.85 4.33
C ASN A 224 8.26 -3.75 5.72
N VAL A 225 7.20 -2.98 5.85
CA VAL A 225 6.50 -2.78 7.12
C VAL A 225 5.03 -3.10 6.98
N ILE A 226 4.48 -3.74 8.01
CA ILE A 226 3.06 -3.91 8.20
C ILE A 226 2.60 -2.85 9.18
N VAL A 227 1.57 -2.12 8.79
CA VAL A 227 0.87 -1.15 9.62
C VAL A 227 -0.49 -1.71 9.94
N THR A 228 -0.83 -1.76 11.22
CA THR A 228 -2.17 -2.13 11.66
C THR A 228 -2.79 -0.96 12.41
N GLU A 229 -3.97 -0.54 11.98
CA GLU A 229 -4.77 0.49 12.62
C GLU A 229 -6.04 -0.12 13.20
N MET A 230 -6.41 0.29 14.40
CA MET A 230 -7.66 -0.13 15.00
C MET A 230 -8.45 1.06 15.50
N TYR A 231 -9.74 1.03 15.18
CA TYR A 231 -10.77 1.92 15.67
C TYR A 231 -11.71 1.15 16.60
N HIS A 232 -12.12 1.78 17.68
CA HIS A 232 -13.15 1.23 18.57
C HIS A 232 -14.03 2.34 19.12
N ASP A 233 -15.34 2.22 18.94
CA ASP A 233 -16.33 3.10 19.56
C ASP A 233 -16.65 2.62 20.97
N GLN A 234 -16.04 3.27 21.97
CA GLN A 234 -16.28 2.95 23.38
C GLN A 234 -17.61 3.56 23.83
N PRO A 235 -18.62 2.75 24.22
CA PRO A 235 -19.84 3.26 24.82
C PRO A 235 -19.55 3.85 26.20
N GLN A 236 -20.25 4.94 26.55
CA GLN A 236 -20.20 5.50 27.91
C GLN A 236 -21.03 4.64 28.87
N LEU A 237 -20.45 4.25 30.02
CA LEU A 237 -21.08 3.29 30.93
C LEU A 237 -22.35 3.84 31.60
N PHE A 238 -22.33 5.13 31.95
CA PHE A 238 -23.38 5.81 32.68
C PHE A 238 -24.13 6.84 31.82
N GLY A 239 -23.80 6.96 30.52
CA GLY A 239 -24.44 7.87 29.58
C GLY A 239 -24.59 9.29 30.14
N PHE A 240 -23.52 9.79 30.75
CA PHE A 240 -23.55 10.78 31.84
C PHE A 240 -24.64 11.87 31.65
N PRO A 241 -25.60 11.98 32.58
CA PRO A 241 -26.81 12.76 32.36
C PRO A 241 -26.52 14.26 32.45
N LEU A 242 -27.00 15.04 31.48
CA LEU A 242 -27.12 16.52 31.41
C LEU A 242 -26.15 17.26 30.47
N ILE A 243 -24.96 16.71 30.15
CA ILE A 243 -24.02 17.33 29.19
C ILE A 243 -23.43 16.31 28.21
N SER A 244 -23.83 15.03 28.26
CA SER A 244 -23.53 14.11 27.16
C SER A 244 -24.23 14.66 25.91
N ASN A 245 -23.43 15.37 25.13
CA ASN A 245 -23.86 15.85 23.84
C ASN A 245 -24.06 14.56 23.02
N PRO A 246 -25.16 14.39 22.26
CA PRO A 246 -25.29 13.27 21.30
C PRO A 246 -24.14 13.19 20.28
N PHE A 247 -23.19 14.12 20.32
CA PHE A 247 -21.99 14.19 19.48
C PHE A 247 -20.76 13.51 20.10
N THR A 248 -20.78 13.08 21.37
CA THR A 248 -19.59 12.53 22.07
C THR A 248 -19.77 11.11 22.60
N ASP A 249 -20.92 10.49 22.33
CA ASP A 249 -21.22 9.10 22.64
C ASP A 249 -21.56 8.38 21.33
N PRO A 250 -20.79 7.36 20.91
CA PRO A 250 -19.65 6.75 21.61
C PRO A 250 -18.35 7.59 21.54
N VAL A 251 -17.37 7.22 22.36
CA VAL A 251 -16.03 7.83 22.36
C VAL A 251 -15.12 7.05 21.40
N PRO A 252 -14.64 7.67 20.29
CA PRO A 252 -13.78 6.97 19.34
C PRO A 252 -12.38 6.79 19.92
N LEU A 253 -11.95 5.55 20.05
CA LEU A 253 -10.58 5.15 20.37
C LEU A 253 -9.86 4.77 19.08
N TYR A 254 -8.58 5.15 18.99
CA TYR A 254 -7.71 4.85 17.85
C TYR A 254 -6.32 4.44 18.33
N THR A 255 -5.75 3.44 17.69
CA THR A 255 -4.35 3.03 17.86
C THR A 255 -3.81 2.54 16.52
N HIS A 256 -2.51 2.73 16.29
CA HIS A 256 -1.80 2.08 15.20
C HIS A 256 -0.51 1.44 15.73
N THR A 257 -0.02 0.42 15.04
CA THR A 257 1.27 -0.21 15.31
C THR A 257 1.94 -0.51 13.98
N VAL A 258 3.23 -0.22 13.89
CA VAL A 258 4.06 -0.48 12.71
C VAL A 258 5.14 -1.47 13.11
N MET A 259 5.28 -2.56 12.35
CA MET A 259 6.37 -3.51 12.53
C MET A 259 6.97 -3.90 11.18
N ARG A 260 8.29 -4.11 11.16
CA ARG A 260 8.97 -4.63 9.97
C ARG A 260 8.60 -6.09 9.74
N LEU A 261 8.25 -6.44 8.51
CA LEU A 261 8.03 -7.81 8.07
C LEU A 261 9.31 -8.63 8.27
N ILE A 262 9.21 -9.71 9.05
CA ILE A 262 10.36 -10.55 9.37
C ILE A 262 10.45 -11.66 8.32
N GLY A 263 11.16 -11.38 7.23
CA GLY A 263 11.80 -12.40 6.39
C GLY A 263 11.14 -12.71 5.05
N ALA A 264 11.80 -12.22 3.99
CA ALA A 264 12.18 -13.03 2.82
C ALA A 264 13.71 -13.21 2.70
N SER A 265 14.53 -12.31 3.28
CA SER A 265 16.00 -12.25 3.03
C SER A 265 16.91 -12.75 4.18
N ARG A 266 16.39 -13.44 5.22
CA ARG A 266 17.21 -13.91 6.38
C ARG A 266 17.11 -15.40 6.72
N SER A 267 16.80 -16.27 5.75
CA SER A 267 16.87 -17.72 5.97
C SER A 267 18.12 -18.35 5.36
N THR A 268 19.22 -18.35 6.13
CA THR A 268 20.31 -19.31 5.94
C THR A 268 19.90 -20.64 6.60
N GLY A 269 19.04 -21.44 5.96
CA GLY A 269 18.74 -22.78 6.46
C GLY A 269 17.46 -23.44 5.93
N SER A 270 17.62 -24.30 4.93
CA SER A 270 16.86 -25.55 4.68
C SER A 270 15.32 -25.53 4.75
N VAL A 271 14.69 -24.40 4.40
CA VAL A 271 13.29 -24.37 3.98
C VAL A 271 13.26 -23.50 2.73
N ASN A 272 12.76 -24.04 1.61
CA ASN A 272 12.64 -23.33 0.34
C ASN A 272 11.59 -22.22 0.47
N PHE A 273 12.00 -21.08 1.03
CA PHE A 273 11.22 -19.84 1.12
C PHE A 273 11.52 -18.91 -0.06
N SER A 274 11.93 -19.45 -1.21
CA SER A 274 12.16 -18.70 -2.46
C SER A 274 10.92 -17.97 -2.97
N ASN A 275 9.74 -18.18 -2.38
CA ASN A 275 8.46 -17.70 -2.89
C ASN A 275 7.73 -16.76 -1.92
N ILE A 276 8.35 -16.30 -0.82
CA ILE A 276 7.75 -15.18 -0.06
C ILE A 276 8.06 -13.91 -0.82
N ASN A 277 7.23 -13.62 -1.82
CA ASN A 277 7.25 -12.36 -2.55
C ASN A 277 6.83 -11.25 -1.59
N ALA A 278 7.79 -10.70 -0.86
CA ALA A 278 7.54 -9.65 0.11
C ALA A 278 7.20 -8.29 -0.54
N ILE A 279 7.13 -8.23 -1.87
CA ILE A 279 6.81 -7.04 -2.68
C ILE A 279 5.42 -7.18 -3.33
N GLY A 280 4.83 -8.37 -3.38
CA GLY A 280 3.75 -8.70 -4.31
C GLY A 280 4.23 -9.66 -5.41
N PRO A 281 3.34 -10.34 -6.14
CA PRO A 281 3.71 -11.25 -7.25
C PRO A 281 3.98 -10.55 -8.56
N LEU A 282 4.30 -9.28 -8.46
CA LEU A 282 4.13 -8.41 -9.58
C LEU A 282 5.37 -8.61 -10.43
N CYS A 283 5.20 -9.24 -11.58
CA CYS A 283 6.11 -8.98 -12.66
C CYS A 283 5.95 -7.49 -13.03
N LEU A 284 6.79 -6.67 -12.40
CA LEU A 284 6.77 -5.22 -12.52
C LEU A 284 7.43 -4.82 -13.83
N ALA A 285 6.68 -4.88 -14.92
CA ALA A 285 7.14 -4.61 -16.26
C ALA A 285 6.62 -3.29 -16.81
N TYR A 286 7.39 -2.67 -17.70
CA TYR A 286 6.97 -1.52 -18.48
C TYR A 286 6.26 -1.97 -19.78
N PRO A 287 5.29 -1.19 -20.29
CA PRO A 287 4.47 -1.52 -21.46
C PRO A 287 5.24 -1.33 -22.79
N LEU A 288 6.46 -1.87 -22.82
CA LEU A 288 7.41 -1.81 -23.92
C LEU A 288 7.82 -3.22 -24.28
N THR A 289 8.05 -3.52 -25.55
CA THR A 289 8.47 -4.88 -25.92
C THR A 289 9.42 -4.94 -27.11
N SER A 290 10.12 -6.06 -27.20
CA SER A 290 11.03 -6.37 -28.29
C SER A 290 10.92 -7.86 -28.64
N PRO A 291 11.11 -8.26 -29.91
CA PRO A 291 11.03 -9.66 -30.29
C PRO A 291 12.24 -10.45 -29.77
N GLN A 292 12.03 -11.73 -29.48
CA GLN A 292 13.03 -12.67 -28.99
C GLN A 292 14.29 -12.71 -29.89
N SER A 293 14.10 -12.59 -31.20
CA SER A 293 15.22 -12.54 -32.17
C SER A 293 16.23 -11.42 -31.94
N VAL A 294 15.80 -10.29 -31.35
CA VAL A 294 16.70 -9.18 -30.97
C VAL A 294 17.54 -9.59 -29.76
N ILE A 295 16.96 -10.31 -28.81
CA ILE A 295 17.67 -10.78 -27.60
C ILE A 295 18.62 -11.92 -27.94
N ASP A 296 18.21 -12.87 -28.77
CA ASP A 296 19.03 -14.03 -29.17
C ASP A 296 20.33 -13.62 -29.90
N SER A 297 20.30 -12.47 -30.57
CA SER A 297 21.47 -11.90 -31.27
C SER A 297 22.28 -10.92 -30.43
N SER A 298 21.86 -10.68 -29.18
CA SER A 298 22.43 -9.69 -28.27
C SER A 298 23.27 -10.33 -27.17
N SER A 299 24.16 -9.53 -26.58
CA SER A 299 24.98 -9.95 -25.42
C SER A 299 24.85 -8.90 -24.33
N ILE A 300 25.05 -9.28 -23.07
CA ILE A 300 24.95 -8.31 -21.96
C ILE A 300 25.87 -7.11 -22.24
N GLY A 301 25.32 -5.90 -22.17
CA GLY A 301 25.96 -4.64 -22.53
C GLY A 301 25.75 -4.20 -23.99
N SER A 302 25.12 -5.01 -24.84
CA SER A 302 24.83 -4.60 -26.22
C SER A 302 23.63 -3.67 -26.29
N LYS A 303 23.68 -2.76 -27.27
CA LYS A 303 22.58 -1.85 -27.59
C LYS A 303 21.52 -2.58 -28.41
N ILE A 304 20.29 -2.58 -27.92
CA ILE A 304 19.13 -3.24 -28.53
C ILE A 304 18.02 -2.23 -28.83
N ASP A 305 17.17 -2.55 -29.80
CA ASP A 305 15.97 -1.78 -30.13
C ASP A 305 14.79 -2.31 -29.30
N ILE A 306 14.11 -1.42 -28.58
CA ILE A 306 13.04 -1.76 -27.64
C ILE A 306 11.66 -1.25 -28.07
N LEU A 307 11.54 -0.74 -29.31
CA LEU A 307 10.26 -0.45 -29.96
C LEU A 307 10.13 -1.31 -31.23
N GLY A 308 10.09 -2.63 -31.04
CA GLY A 308 10.05 -3.61 -32.12
C GLY A 308 8.70 -4.32 -32.19
N GLY A 309 7.71 -3.73 -32.85
CA GLY A 309 6.43 -4.39 -33.10
C GLY A 309 6.48 -5.38 -34.28
N ALA A 310 5.50 -6.29 -34.34
CA ALA A 310 5.38 -7.31 -35.39
C ALA A 310 4.97 -6.78 -36.77
N GLY A 311 4.57 -5.50 -36.90
CA GLY A 311 4.00 -4.97 -38.13
C GLY A 311 4.22 -3.48 -38.37
N PRO A 312 3.87 -2.96 -39.56
CA PRO A 312 4.18 -1.57 -39.98
C PRO A 312 3.50 -0.47 -39.15
N SER A 313 2.49 -0.81 -38.34
CA SER A 313 1.74 0.09 -37.46
C SER A 313 1.91 -0.24 -35.98
N ASP A 314 2.73 -1.25 -35.68
CA ASP A 314 2.97 -1.73 -34.34
C ASP A 314 4.35 -1.28 -33.91
N TRP A 315 4.37 -0.44 -32.89
CA TRP A 315 5.59 0.20 -32.42
C TRP A 315 6.19 -0.52 -31.21
N GLY A 316 5.62 -1.67 -30.79
CA GLY A 316 6.06 -2.37 -29.58
C GLY A 316 5.53 -1.76 -28.29
N TRP A 317 4.46 -0.95 -28.37
CA TRP A 317 3.67 -0.53 -27.21
C TRP A 317 2.75 -1.67 -26.77
N LEU A 318 2.62 -1.86 -25.47
CA LEU A 318 1.71 -2.83 -24.88
C LEU A 318 0.61 -2.12 -24.10
N THR A 319 -0.48 -2.84 -23.82
CA THR A 319 -1.45 -2.50 -22.78
C THR A 319 -1.68 -3.75 -21.92
N TRP A 320 -1.68 -3.57 -20.61
CA TRP A 320 -1.92 -4.63 -19.63
C TRP A 320 -3.40 -5.03 -19.60
N ASN A 321 -4.30 -4.09 -19.85
CA ASN A 321 -5.74 -4.34 -19.92
C ASN A 321 -6.25 -4.17 -21.36
N PRO A 322 -6.68 -5.24 -22.06
CA PRO A 322 -7.17 -5.14 -23.44
C PRO A 322 -8.40 -4.25 -23.58
N SER A 323 -9.14 -3.99 -22.50
CA SER A 323 -10.30 -3.11 -22.49
C SER A 323 -9.93 -1.62 -22.57
N GLU A 324 -8.70 -1.28 -22.18
CA GLU A 324 -8.15 0.07 -22.11
C GLU A 324 -7.04 0.23 -23.16
N ASP A 325 -7.40 0.82 -24.30
CA ASP A 325 -6.55 0.90 -25.51
C ASP A 325 -6.18 2.34 -25.91
N ASP A 326 -6.22 3.28 -24.97
CA ASP A 326 -5.96 4.69 -25.22
C ASP A 326 -4.64 5.23 -24.64
N GLU A 327 -4.20 6.37 -25.17
CA GLU A 327 -2.92 6.98 -24.83
C GLU A 327 -2.84 7.45 -23.36
N ASN A 328 -3.96 7.79 -22.70
CA ASN A 328 -3.90 8.18 -21.29
C ASN A 328 -3.58 6.97 -20.42
N TYR A 329 -4.18 5.83 -20.73
CA TYR A 329 -3.89 4.58 -20.02
C TYR A 329 -2.41 4.18 -20.19
N LEU A 330 -1.87 4.25 -21.42
CA LEU A 330 -0.43 4.02 -21.63
C LEU A 330 0.45 4.99 -20.82
N ASN A 331 0.07 6.26 -20.73
CA ASN A 331 0.80 7.23 -19.93
C ASN A 331 0.77 6.87 -18.44
N ASP A 332 -0.36 6.36 -17.95
CA ASP A 332 -0.46 5.84 -16.58
C ASP A 332 0.43 4.59 -16.40
N GLU A 333 0.45 3.65 -17.34
CA GLU A 333 1.32 2.46 -17.30
C GLU A 333 2.82 2.80 -17.35
N LEU A 334 3.21 3.83 -18.10
CA LEU A 334 4.59 4.32 -18.15
C LEU A 334 4.98 5.08 -16.89
N ALA A 335 4.04 5.81 -16.27
CA ALA A 335 4.25 6.50 -15.00
C ALA A 335 4.31 5.53 -13.82
N TYR A 336 3.47 4.49 -13.86
CA TYR A 336 3.25 3.52 -12.79
C TYR A 336 3.38 2.10 -13.35
N TYR A 337 4.63 1.63 -13.47
CA TYR A 337 4.94 0.28 -13.93
C TYR A 337 4.30 -0.84 -13.07
N GLN A 338 3.82 -0.50 -11.87
CA GLN A 338 3.04 -1.39 -11.00
C GLN A 338 1.72 -1.85 -11.60
N ILE A 339 1.14 -1.10 -12.54
CA ILE A 339 -0.11 -1.46 -13.21
C ILE A 339 0.00 -2.85 -13.89
N SER A 340 1.20 -3.22 -14.36
CA SER A 340 1.48 -4.53 -14.97
C SER A 340 1.15 -5.74 -14.09
N GLY A 341 1.19 -5.59 -12.76
CA GLY A 341 0.84 -6.67 -11.85
C GLY A 341 -0.57 -6.59 -11.27
N ASN A 342 -1.29 -5.49 -11.53
CA ASN A 342 -2.56 -5.19 -10.87
C ASN A 342 -3.76 -5.16 -11.82
N ASP A 343 -3.56 -4.64 -13.03
CA ASP A 343 -4.61 -4.47 -14.05
C ASP A 343 -4.34 -5.32 -15.29
N TYR A 344 -3.35 -6.20 -15.21
CA TYR A 344 -3.11 -7.15 -16.27
C TYR A 344 -4.30 -8.09 -16.43
N THR A 345 -4.72 -8.28 -17.68
CA THR A 345 -5.74 -9.26 -18.05
C THR A 345 -5.27 -9.98 -19.30
N ASN A 346 -5.04 -11.28 -19.18
CA ASN A 346 -4.66 -12.11 -20.31
C ASN A 346 -5.80 -12.10 -21.34
N PRO A 347 -5.56 -11.63 -22.57
CA PRO A 347 -6.63 -11.40 -23.52
C PRO A 347 -7.16 -12.71 -24.11
N ASN A 348 -6.44 -13.82 -23.97
CA ASN A 348 -6.92 -15.16 -24.34
C ASN A 348 -7.60 -15.89 -23.17
N GLU A 349 -7.24 -15.54 -21.92
CA GLU A 349 -7.77 -16.15 -20.70
C GLU A 349 -8.19 -15.03 -19.72
N PRO A 350 -9.39 -14.43 -19.86
CA PRO A 350 -9.75 -13.21 -19.12
C PRO A 350 -9.82 -13.33 -17.59
N ASP A 351 -9.80 -14.56 -17.06
CA ASP A 351 -9.75 -14.84 -15.62
C ASP A 351 -8.29 -14.86 -15.08
N ASP A 352 -7.30 -14.81 -15.97
CA ASP A 352 -5.88 -14.74 -15.63
C ASP A 352 -5.42 -13.27 -15.58
N HIS A 353 -5.10 -12.85 -14.35
CA HIS A 353 -4.64 -11.51 -14.02
C HIS A 353 -3.17 -11.47 -13.56
N SER A 354 -2.41 -12.55 -13.77
CA SER A 354 -1.04 -12.67 -13.29
C SER A 354 -0.04 -12.70 -14.45
N LEU A 355 0.62 -11.57 -14.71
CA LEU A 355 1.58 -11.44 -15.80
C LEU A 355 2.78 -12.40 -15.64
N SER A 356 2.89 -13.38 -16.55
CA SER A 356 3.89 -14.46 -16.50
C SER A 356 4.44 -14.81 -17.90
N VAL A 357 5.52 -15.58 -17.92
CA VAL A 357 6.02 -16.17 -19.18
C VAL A 357 5.02 -17.20 -19.70
N GLY A 358 4.67 -17.11 -20.99
CA GLY A 358 3.66 -17.93 -21.64
C GLY A 358 2.30 -17.24 -21.79
N ASP A 359 2.13 -16.06 -21.19
CA ASP A 359 0.88 -15.32 -21.32
C ASP A 359 0.88 -14.42 -22.54
N TYR A 360 -0.32 -13.96 -22.93
CA TYR A 360 -0.50 -13.04 -24.04
C TYR A 360 -0.65 -11.61 -23.54
N VAL A 361 0.04 -10.65 -24.16
CA VAL A 361 -0.15 -9.22 -23.88
C VAL A 361 -0.62 -8.49 -25.13
N THR A 362 -1.52 -7.53 -24.94
CA THR A 362 -2.18 -6.83 -26.02
C THR A 362 -1.28 -5.70 -26.57
N SER A 363 -1.11 -5.62 -27.89
CA SER A 363 -0.22 -4.66 -28.57
C SER A 363 -0.95 -3.34 -28.91
N MET A 364 -0.55 -2.20 -28.38
CA MET A 364 -1.19 -0.94 -28.79
C MET A 364 -0.79 -0.54 -30.21
N ASN A 365 -1.79 -0.38 -31.07
CA ASN A 365 -1.58 0.01 -32.47
C ASN A 365 -1.53 1.53 -32.63
N GLY A 366 -0.60 2.01 -33.47
CA GLY A 366 -0.47 3.42 -33.83
C GLY A 366 0.76 4.10 -33.21
N THR A 367 1.09 5.28 -33.73
CA THR A 367 2.23 6.07 -33.25
C THR A 367 1.79 6.93 -32.08
N ILE A 368 1.99 6.42 -30.86
CA ILE A 368 1.78 7.18 -29.63
C ILE A 368 2.98 8.08 -29.41
N ASN A 369 2.75 9.40 -29.46
CA ASN A 369 3.81 10.41 -29.51
C ASN A 369 3.32 11.78 -28.99
N SER A 370 2.42 11.80 -28.00
CA SER A 370 2.13 13.04 -27.26
C SER A 370 3.36 13.56 -26.54
N ASN A 371 3.28 14.80 -26.06
CA ASN A 371 4.33 15.36 -25.22
C ASN A 371 4.44 14.61 -23.89
N ASP A 372 3.31 14.20 -23.31
CA ASP A 372 3.26 13.49 -22.02
C ASP A 372 3.99 12.15 -22.11
N THR A 373 3.75 11.36 -23.16
CA THR A 373 4.48 10.09 -23.39
C THR A 373 5.99 10.34 -23.54
N ARG A 374 6.40 11.39 -24.25
CA ARG A 374 7.84 11.71 -24.40
C ARG A 374 8.47 12.16 -23.09
N ASP A 375 7.76 12.94 -22.28
CA ASP A 375 8.25 13.41 -20.98
C ASP A 375 8.43 12.21 -20.03
N LEU A 376 7.48 11.28 -20.02
CA LEU A 376 7.58 10.01 -19.28
C LEU A 376 8.77 9.16 -19.77
N MET A 377 8.92 8.97 -21.08
CA MET A 377 10.06 8.25 -21.66
C MET A 377 11.41 8.93 -21.37
N THR A 378 11.45 10.26 -21.34
CA THR A 378 12.63 11.03 -20.89
C THR A 378 12.94 10.73 -19.42
N GLY A 379 11.91 10.57 -18.61
CA GLY A 379 12.04 10.22 -17.19
C GLY A 379 12.64 8.83 -16.94
N LEU A 380 12.56 7.91 -17.91
CA LEU A 380 13.10 6.55 -17.83
C LEU A 380 14.56 6.43 -18.29
N VAL A 381 15.14 7.50 -18.82
CA VAL A 381 16.53 7.49 -19.31
C VAL A 381 17.51 7.21 -18.19
N GLY A 382 18.41 6.25 -18.44
CA GLY A 382 19.40 5.83 -17.45
C GLY A 382 18.83 4.97 -16.32
N ARG A 383 17.52 4.64 -16.33
CA ARG A 383 16.94 3.69 -15.39
C ARG A 383 17.01 2.27 -15.94
N ASP A 384 17.16 1.32 -15.03
CA ASP A 384 17.06 -0.10 -15.32
C ASP A 384 15.58 -0.47 -15.22
N ILE A 385 15.00 -0.94 -16.32
CA ILE A 385 13.60 -1.31 -16.41
C ILE A 385 13.46 -2.76 -16.86
N ILE A 386 12.34 -3.39 -16.51
CA ILE A 386 11.98 -4.72 -16.99
C ILE A 386 10.99 -4.56 -18.13
N ILE A 387 11.23 -5.26 -19.23
CA ILE A 387 10.31 -5.33 -20.37
C ILE A 387 10.03 -6.79 -20.76
N PRO A 388 8.79 -7.11 -21.16
CA PRO A 388 8.49 -8.40 -21.76
C PRO A 388 9.12 -8.54 -23.15
N ILE A 389 9.51 -9.77 -23.48
CA ILE A 389 10.02 -10.18 -24.78
C ILE A 389 9.04 -11.19 -25.36
N TRP A 390 8.78 -11.07 -26.66
CA TRP A 390 7.81 -11.92 -27.34
C TRP A 390 8.45 -12.77 -28.44
N ASP A 391 8.00 -14.00 -28.61
CA ASP A 391 8.48 -14.91 -29.67
C ASP A 391 7.40 -15.30 -30.69
N ASP A 392 6.13 -15.16 -30.32
CA ASP A 392 4.99 -15.41 -31.20
C ASP A 392 3.91 -14.32 -31.07
N THR A 393 3.03 -14.28 -32.06
CA THR A 393 1.82 -13.45 -32.07
C THR A 393 0.60 -14.35 -32.07
N SER A 394 -0.46 -13.98 -31.35
CA SER A 394 -1.66 -14.81 -31.22
C SER A 394 -2.18 -15.27 -32.60
N PRO A 395 -2.28 -16.59 -32.83
CA PRO A 395 -2.63 -17.17 -34.14
C PRO A 395 -4.06 -16.84 -34.57
N ASN A 396 -4.91 -16.44 -33.62
CA ASN A 396 -6.30 -16.11 -33.89
C ASN A 396 -6.52 -14.73 -34.47
N GLY A 397 -5.48 -13.86 -34.50
CA GLY A 397 -5.54 -12.55 -35.12
C GLY A 397 -6.74 -11.71 -34.66
N PHE A 398 -6.48 -10.75 -33.78
CA PHE A 398 -7.51 -9.84 -33.25
C PHE A 398 -8.47 -10.54 -32.28
N ILE A 399 -8.28 -10.25 -30.99
CA ILE A 399 -9.20 -10.71 -29.95
C ILE A 399 -10.44 -9.81 -30.03
N GLN A 400 -11.58 -10.42 -30.36
CA GLN A 400 -12.85 -9.72 -30.45
C GLN A 400 -13.37 -9.51 -29.03
N LEU A 401 -13.10 -8.34 -28.45
CA LEU A 401 -13.71 -7.96 -27.16
C LEU A 401 -15.24 -7.89 -27.32
N ASP A 402 -15.97 -8.58 -26.44
CA ASP A 402 -17.43 -8.75 -26.45
C ASP A 402 -18.23 -7.46 -26.11
N ASN A 403 -17.74 -6.29 -26.50
CA ASN A 403 -18.50 -5.04 -26.38
C ASN A 403 -19.29 -4.78 -27.69
N PRO A 404 -20.62 -5.00 -27.71
CA PRO A 404 -21.43 -4.81 -28.93
C PRO A 404 -21.53 -3.35 -29.40
N ASN A 405 -21.07 -2.38 -28.60
CA ASN A 405 -21.17 -0.95 -28.87
C ASN A 405 -19.83 -0.27 -29.23
N LYS A 406 -18.69 -0.96 -29.12
CA LYS A 406 -17.37 -0.46 -29.53
C LYS A 406 -16.87 -1.34 -30.69
N PRO A 407 -16.46 -0.81 -31.85
CA PRO A 407 -15.87 -1.63 -32.90
C PRO A 407 -14.68 -2.39 -32.30
N PRO A 408 -14.50 -3.69 -32.59
CA PRO A 408 -13.42 -4.47 -31.99
C PRO A 408 -12.09 -3.80 -32.32
N PRO A 409 -11.30 -3.39 -31.31
CA PRO A 409 -9.99 -2.85 -31.58
C PRO A 409 -9.18 -3.97 -32.25
N LYS A 410 -8.53 -3.63 -33.36
CA LYS A 410 -7.72 -4.58 -34.13
C LYS A 410 -6.40 -4.76 -33.40
N VAL A 411 -6.37 -5.49 -32.30
CA VAL A 411 -5.17 -5.56 -31.47
C VAL A 411 -4.43 -6.87 -31.72
N GLY A 412 -3.14 -6.76 -32.05
CA GLY A 412 -2.24 -7.91 -31.98
C GLY A 412 -2.10 -8.32 -30.52
N ALA A 413 -1.80 -9.59 -30.27
CA ALA A 413 -1.40 -10.04 -28.95
C ALA A 413 -0.07 -10.78 -29.08
N TYR A 414 0.82 -10.53 -28.13
CA TYR A 414 2.18 -11.06 -28.09
C TYR A 414 2.28 -12.15 -27.04
N LEU A 415 2.80 -13.32 -27.41
CA LEU A 415 3.13 -14.37 -26.45
C LEU A 415 4.44 -14.00 -25.77
N ILE A 416 4.43 -13.85 -24.44
CA ILE A 416 5.65 -13.55 -23.69
C ILE A 416 6.53 -14.80 -23.60
N SER A 417 7.75 -14.70 -24.12
CA SER A 417 8.76 -15.76 -24.06
C SER A 417 9.70 -15.59 -22.86
N SER A 418 9.99 -14.34 -22.48
CA SER A 418 10.88 -14.01 -21.38
C SER A 418 10.72 -12.56 -20.95
N PHE A 419 11.34 -12.20 -19.82
CA PHE A 419 11.50 -10.82 -19.39
C PHE A 419 12.97 -10.46 -19.37
N VAL A 420 13.30 -9.21 -19.70
CA VAL A 420 14.68 -8.74 -19.71
C VAL A 420 14.82 -7.42 -18.99
N LYS A 421 15.97 -7.24 -18.34
CA LYS A 421 16.38 -5.98 -17.74
C LYS A 421 17.14 -5.16 -18.79
N VAL A 422 16.71 -3.93 -19.00
CA VAL A 422 17.30 -3.02 -19.99
C VAL A 422 17.51 -1.63 -19.38
N ARG A 423 18.56 -0.94 -19.80
CA ARG A 423 18.79 0.46 -19.44
C ARG A 423 18.49 1.36 -20.63
N ILE A 424 17.48 2.22 -20.55
CA ILE A 424 17.14 3.10 -21.68
C ILE A 424 18.28 4.08 -21.93
N THR A 425 18.73 4.15 -23.19
CA THR A 425 19.80 5.04 -23.66
C THR A 425 19.34 5.82 -24.87
N PHE A 426 19.38 7.15 -24.82
CA PHE A 426 19.14 7.99 -26.00
C PHE A 426 20.45 8.51 -26.59
N GLU A 427 20.53 8.45 -27.93
CA GLU A 427 21.59 9.11 -28.71
C GLU A 427 21.20 10.52 -29.16
N ASP A 428 19.89 10.80 -29.32
CA ASP A 428 19.33 12.08 -29.81
C ASP A 428 17.96 12.36 -29.15
N ASP A 429 17.42 13.57 -29.41
CA ASP A 429 16.11 14.06 -28.95
C ASP A 429 14.97 13.03 -29.16
N ILE A 430 14.16 12.78 -28.11
CA ILE A 430 13.07 11.79 -28.10
C ILE A 430 11.95 12.27 -29.00
N GLN A 431 12.06 11.95 -30.30
CA GLN A 431 10.94 12.07 -31.21
C GLN A 431 10.58 10.67 -31.67
N ILE A 432 9.43 10.17 -31.19
CA ILE A 432 8.86 8.90 -31.63
C ILE A 432 8.28 9.16 -33.03
N THR A 433 9.15 9.03 -34.02
CA THR A 433 8.80 9.19 -35.44
C THR A 433 8.96 7.85 -36.12
N PRO A 434 8.31 7.64 -37.28
CA PRO A 434 8.32 6.31 -37.89
C PRO A 434 9.70 5.72 -38.26
N ASN A 435 10.74 6.55 -38.23
CA ASN A 435 12.11 6.17 -38.56
C ASN A 435 13.07 6.24 -37.36
N LYS A 436 12.59 6.60 -36.16
CA LYS A 436 13.42 6.70 -34.94
C LYS A 436 13.13 5.51 -34.03
N LYS A 437 14.19 4.79 -33.71
CA LYS A 437 14.21 3.64 -32.79
C LYS A 437 14.49 4.14 -31.37
N ILE A 438 13.91 3.48 -30.38
CA ILE A 438 14.33 3.66 -28.99
C ILE A 438 15.31 2.55 -28.66
N PHE A 439 16.47 2.94 -28.17
CA PHE A 439 17.51 2.00 -27.85
C PHE A 439 17.66 1.84 -26.35
N ALA A 440 18.03 0.63 -25.95
CA ALA A 440 18.40 0.33 -24.57
C ALA A 440 19.65 -0.54 -24.55
N THR A 441 20.38 -0.50 -23.44
CA THR A 441 21.47 -1.44 -23.17
C THR A 441 20.87 -2.68 -22.53
N TYR A 442 21.07 -3.85 -23.13
CA TYR A 442 20.62 -5.12 -22.57
C TYR A 442 21.45 -5.48 -21.33
N LEU A 443 20.81 -5.67 -20.19
CA LEU A 443 21.49 -5.97 -18.92
C LEU A 443 21.41 -7.45 -18.54
N GLY A 444 20.53 -8.22 -19.18
CA GLY A 444 20.35 -9.64 -18.93
C GLY A 444 18.88 -10.04 -18.84
N VAL A 445 18.64 -11.31 -18.57
CA VAL A 445 17.30 -11.86 -18.29
C VAL A 445 16.84 -11.36 -16.92
N ALA A 446 15.56 -11.03 -16.81
CA ALA A 446 14.92 -10.68 -15.54
C ALA A 446 14.23 -11.92 -14.97
N ASP A 447 14.94 -12.65 -14.10
CA ASP A 447 14.41 -13.85 -13.44
C ASP A 447 13.28 -13.51 -12.43
N GLU A 448 13.10 -12.22 -12.13
CA GLU A 448 12.11 -11.66 -11.19
C GLU A 448 10.65 -11.91 -11.65
N CYS A 449 10.43 -12.20 -12.93
CA CYS A 449 9.13 -12.45 -13.54
C CYS A 449 8.94 -13.92 -14.01
N MET A 450 9.84 -14.83 -13.60
CA MET A 450 9.71 -16.25 -13.92
C MET A 450 8.96 -16.99 -12.80
N PRO A 451 7.95 -17.83 -13.12
CA PRO A 451 7.14 -18.54 -12.13
C PRO A 451 7.89 -19.62 -11.33
#